data_AF-A0A9C8Q4I0-F1
#
_entry.id   AF-A0A9C8Q4I0-F1
#
_cell.length_a   1.000
_cell.length_b   1.000
_cell.length_c   1.000
_cell.angle_alpha   90.00
_cell.angle_beta   90.00
_cell.angle_gamma   90.00
#
_symmetry.space_group_name_H-M   'P 1'
#
loop_
_entity.id
_entity.type
_entity.pdbx_description
1 polymer ?
#
loop_
_entity_poly.entity_id
_entity_poly.type
_entity_poly.pdbx_seq_one_letter_code
_entity_poly.pdbx_strand_id
1 'polypeptide(L)'
;MEHTTSANLVSSSNVNGTDVYGRDGSHIGSIDHLMIDKKSGKVAYAVMGFGGFLGMGEEHYPIPWSKLRYDTTKDGFVTDISEQDVKGAPDRTDSWHTDRDWERRTHDHYGAPLYWL
;
A
#
# COMPACT_ATOMS: atom_id res chain seq x y z
N MET A 1 11.09 20.08 -20.78
CA MET A 1 9.79 20.61 -20.32
C MET A 1 9.47 19.85 -19.05
N GLU A 2 9.56 20.51 -17.89
CA GLU A 2 9.19 19.91 -16.60
C GLU A 2 7.67 19.75 -16.53
N HIS A 3 7.20 18.51 -16.45
CA HIS A 3 5.82 18.23 -16.10
C HIS A 3 5.70 18.21 -14.58
N THR A 4 5.65 19.39 -13.96
CA THR A 4 5.19 19.50 -12.57
C THR A 4 3.68 19.28 -12.57
N THR A 5 3.24 18.03 -12.50
CA THR A 5 1.81 17.70 -12.49
C THR A 5 1.21 18.10 -11.15
N SER A 6 0.77 19.36 -11.04
CA SER A 6 0.10 19.96 -9.87
C SER A 6 -1.33 19.44 -9.65
N ALA A 7 -1.68 18.28 -10.19
CA ALA A 7 -3.02 17.71 -10.07
C ALA A 7 -3.14 16.89 -8.78
N ASN A 8 -4.13 17.20 -7.95
CA ASN A 8 -4.44 16.43 -6.74
C ASN A 8 -5.07 15.05 -7.03
N LEU A 9 -5.27 14.72 -8.31
CA LEU A 9 -5.86 13.47 -8.77
C LEU A 9 -4.84 12.70 -9.58
N VAL A 10 -4.71 11.42 -9.27
CA VAL A 10 -3.89 10.47 -10.02
C VAL A 10 -4.82 9.43 -10.65
N SER A 11 -4.59 9.12 -11.92
CA SER A 11 -5.30 8.01 -12.58
C SER A 11 -4.91 6.70 -11.90
N SER A 12 -5.86 5.78 -11.70
CA SER A 12 -5.53 4.44 -11.18
C SER A 12 -4.48 3.73 -12.05
N SER A 13 -4.49 3.95 -13.36
CA SER A 13 -3.48 3.43 -14.29
C SER A 13 -2.06 3.93 -14.00
N ASN A 14 -1.94 5.07 -13.33
CA ASN A 14 -0.66 5.67 -12.98
C ASN A 14 -0.25 5.31 -11.55
N VAL A 15 -1.16 4.75 -10.74
CA VAL A 15 -0.87 4.24 -9.39
C VAL A 15 -0.43 2.78 -9.45
N ASN A 16 -1.03 1.99 -10.34
CA ASN A 16 -0.60 0.63 -10.59
C ASN A 16 0.81 0.65 -11.21
N GLY A 17 1.70 -0.18 -10.69
CA GLY A 17 3.12 -0.24 -11.03
C GLY A 17 3.97 0.86 -10.40
N THR A 18 3.41 1.79 -9.61
CA THR A 18 4.21 2.83 -8.94
C THR A 18 5.13 2.21 -7.89
N ASP A 19 6.40 2.57 -7.96
CA ASP A 19 7.42 2.17 -7.00
C ASP A 19 7.09 2.63 -5.58
N VAL A 20 7.43 1.79 -4.62
CA VAL A 20 7.35 2.08 -3.19
C VAL A 20 8.73 1.97 -2.56
N TYR A 21 9.06 2.98 -1.76
CA TYR A 21 10.35 3.11 -1.10
C TYR A 21 10.19 3.09 0.42
N GLY A 22 11.13 2.41 1.09
CA GLY A 22 11.23 2.40 2.54
C GLY A 22 11.80 3.71 3.11
N ARG A 23 11.84 3.79 4.44
CA ARG A 23 12.32 4.98 5.17
C ARG A 23 13.79 5.34 4.88
N ASP A 24 14.61 4.35 4.55
CA ASP A 24 16.02 4.52 4.16
C ASP A 24 16.20 4.92 2.68
N GLY A 25 15.09 5.05 1.95
CA GLY A 25 15.08 5.38 0.53
C GLY A 25 15.33 4.20 -0.40
N SER A 26 15.48 2.98 0.14
CA SER A 26 15.56 1.75 -0.66
C SER A 26 14.24 1.47 -1.36
N HIS A 27 14.30 0.95 -2.58
CA HIS A 27 13.13 0.44 -3.29
C HIS A 27 12.74 -0.90 -2.67
N ILE A 28 11.47 -1.06 -2.27
CA ILE A 28 11.00 -2.27 -1.55
C ILE A 28 9.93 -3.05 -2.32
N GLY A 29 9.35 -2.47 -3.36
CA GLY A 29 8.26 -3.08 -4.12
C GLY A 29 7.48 -2.08 -4.94
N SER A 30 6.35 -2.50 -5.50
CA SER A 30 5.47 -1.65 -6.29
C SER A 30 4.00 -1.94 -6.01
N ILE A 31 3.14 -0.94 -6.24
CA ILE A 31 1.69 -1.11 -6.10
C ILE A 31 1.17 -1.97 -7.26
N ASP A 32 0.50 -3.08 -6.97
CA ASP A 32 -0.18 -3.87 -8.00
C ASP A 32 -1.56 -3.28 -8.31
N HIS A 33 -2.41 -3.13 -7.30
CA HIS A 33 -3.72 -2.49 -7.44
C HIS A 33 -4.23 -1.88 -6.12
N LEU A 34 -5.29 -1.08 -6.23
CA LEU A 34 -5.96 -0.46 -5.10
C LEU A 34 -7.25 -1.19 -4.73
N MET A 35 -7.53 -1.28 -3.44
CA MET A 35 -8.79 -1.75 -2.89
C MET A 35 -9.62 -0.55 -2.47
N ILE A 36 -10.76 -0.38 -3.13
CA ILE A 36 -11.65 0.77 -2.95
C ILE A 36 -12.91 0.30 -2.23
N ASP A 37 -13.29 1.00 -1.16
CA ASP A 37 -14.58 0.79 -0.52
C ASP A 37 -15.70 1.21 -1.49
N LYS A 38 -16.52 0.23 -1.89
CA LYS A 38 -17.52 0.39 -2.96
C LYS A 38 -18.59 1.43 -2.62
N LYS A 39 -18.83 1.72 -1.33
CA LYS A 39 -19.92 2.63 -0.90
C LYS A 39 -19.43 4.07 -0.74
N SER A 40 -18.29 4.27 -0.09
CA SER A 40 -17.74 5.60 0.19
C SER A 40 -16.81 6.12 -0.90
N GLY A 41 -16.26 5.23 -1.74
CA GLY A 41 -15.23 5.57 -2.72
C GLY A 41 -13.84 5.81 -2.10
N LYS A 42 -13.67 5.60 -0.78
CA LYS A 42 -12.37 5.73 -0.12
C LYS A 42 -11.43 4.59 -0.56
N VAL A 43 -10.18 4.91 -0.83
CA VAL A 43 -9.13 3.89 -1.01
C VAL A 43 -8.77 3.33 0.37
N ALA A 44 -9.03 2.04 0.57
CA ALA A 44 -8.79 1.36 1.83
C ALA A 44 -7.35 0.82 1.91
N TYR A 45 -6.93 0.11 0.84
CA TYR A 45 -5.63 -0.55 0.79
C TYR A 45 -4.95 -0.35 -0.57
N ALA A 46 -3.62 -0.31 -0.58
CA ALA A 46 -2.82 -0.66 -1.75
C ALA A 46 -2.34 -2.10 -1.58
N VAL A 47 -2.60 -2.95 -2.57
CA VAL A 47 -1.98 -4.27 -2.65
C VAL A 47 -0.61 -4.07 -3.27
N MET A 48 0.44 -4.36 -2.51
CA MET A 48 1.82 -4.12 -2.89
C MET A 48 2.56 -5.44 -3.12
N GLY A 49 3.19 -5.58 -4.28
CA GLY A 49 4.13 -6.67 -4.55
C GLY A 49 5.49 -6.33 -3.97
N PHE A 50 6.01 -7.18 -3.09
CA PHE A 50 7.36 -7.05 -2.55
C PHE A 50 8.33 -7.84 -3.44
N GLY A 51 9.12 -7.12 -4.24
CA GLY A 51 10.04 -7.71 -5.19
C GLY A 51 11.31 -8.23 -4.52
N GLY A 52 11.49 -9.55 -4.46
CA GLY A 52 12.78 -10.23 -4.27
C GLY A 52 13.51 -10.03 -2.93
N PHE A 53 13.06 -9.13 -2.06
CA PHE A 53 13.66 -8.86 -0.74
C PHE A 53 13.60 -10.07 0.22
N LEU A 54 12.67 -11.00 0.02
CA LEU A 54 12.48 -12.17 0.87
C LEU A 54 13.09 -13.47 0.32
N GLY A 55 13.71 -13.44 -0.86
CA GLY A 55 14.26 -14.64 -1.50
C GLY A 55 13.24 -15.72 -1.88
N MET A 56 11.93 -15.44 -1.76
CA MET A 56 10.82 -16.34 -2.07
C MET A 56 9.76 -15.62 -2.90
N GLY A 57 9.86 -15.71 -4.23
CA GLY A 57 8.82 -15.19 -5.14
C GLY A 57 8.45 -13.71 -4.96
N GLU A 58 7.37 -13.30 -5.63
CA GLU A 58 6.74 -12.01 -5.39
C GLU A 58 5.48 -12.25 -4.55
N GLU A 59 5.51 -11.79 -3.30
CA GLU A 59 4.35 -11.86 -2.42
C GLU A 59 3.64 -10.50 -2.38
N HIS A 60 2.32 -10.54 -2.49
CA HIS A 60 1.48 -9.35 -2.49
C HIS A 60 0.91 -9.12 -1.10
N TYR A 61 0.93 -7.91 -0.57
CA TYR A 61 0.34 -7.61 0.75
C TYR A 61 -0.55 -6.38 0.70
N PRO A 62 -1.75 -6.44 1.32
CA PRO A 62 -2.60 -5.28 1.49
C PRO A 62 -2.03 -4.35 2.56
N ILE A 63 -1.64 -3.15 2.15
CA ILE A 63 -1.12 -2.09 3.01
C ILE A 63 -2.19 -1.00 3.16
N PRO A 64 -2.55 -0.56 4.39
CA PRO A 64 -3.48 0.54 4.57
C PRO A 64 -3.04 1.78 3.79
N TRP A 65 -3.91 2.34 2.95
CA TRP A 65 -3.56 3.45 2.05
C TRP A 65 -2.98 4.67 2.80
N SER A 66 -3.46 4.92 4.02
CA SER A 66 -2.97 6.00 4.88
C SER A 66 -1.50 5.87 5.30
N LYS A 67 -0.86 4.73 5.05
CA LYS A 67 0.58 4.51 5.31
C LYS A 67 1.47 4.85 4.12
N LEU A 68 0.88 5.11 2.95
CA LEU A 68 1.61 5.52 1.78
C LEU A 68 1.52 7.03 1.62
N ARG A 69 2.67 7.67 1.38
CA ARG A 69 2.75 9.07 0.99
C ARG A 69 3.43 9.17 -0.36
N TYR A 70 2.81 9.86 -1.30
CA TYR A 70 3.47 10.13 -2.58
C TYR A 70 4.62 11.12 -2.39
N ASP A 71 5.77 10.83 -2.99
CA ASP A 71 6.97 11.64 -2.97
C ASP A 71 7.36 12.03 -4.40
N THR A 72 7.13 13.29 -4.74
CA THR A 72 7.36 13.83 -6.08
C THR A 72 8.82 13.81 -6.50
N THR A 73 9.76 13.71 -5.54
CA THR A 73 11.19 13.63 -5.86
C THR A 73 11.61 12.25 -6.31
N LYS A 74 10.83 11.22 -5.96
CA LYS A 74 11.03 9.83 -6.33
C LYS A 74 10.09 9.34 -7.42
N ASP A 75 9.08 10.14 -7.76
CA ASP A 75 7.96 9.73 -8.61
C ASP A 75 7.33 8.42 -8.10
N GLY A 76 7.21 8.29 -6.78
CA GLY A 76 6.80 7.05 -6.13
C GLY A 76 6.25 7.26 -4.74
N PHE A 77 5.75 6.19 -4.12
CA PHE A 77 5.28 6.23 -2.74
C PHE A 77 6.41 5.94 -1.77
N VAL A 78 6.34 6.54 -0.59
CA VAL A 78 7.20 6.21 0.54
C VAL A 78 6.35 5.71 1.69
N THR A 79 6.93 4.81 2.49
CA THR A 79 6.30 4.23 3.67
C THR A 79 7.28 4.10 4.82
N ASP A 80 6.75 4.14 6.04
CA ASP A 80 7.49 3.81 7.27
C ASP A 80 7.41 2.32 7.63
N ILE A 81 6.60 1.55 6.90
CA ILE A 81 6.44 0.10 7.07
C ILE A 81 7.74 -0.62 6.75
N SER A 82 8.20 -1.43 7.68
CA SER A 82 9.38 -2.28 7.54
C SER A 82 9.03 -3.68 7.01
N GLU A 83 10.05 -4.41 6.54
CA GLU A 83 9.91 -5.82 6.18
C GLU A 83 9.37 -6.67 7.36
N GLN A 84 9.76 -6.33 8.59
CA GLN A 84 9.28 -7.01 9.79
C GLN A 84 7.78 -6.77 10.01
N ASP A 85 7.29 -5.56 9.74
CA ASP A 85 5.86 -5.25 9.83
C ASP A 85 5.07 -6.06 8.79
N VAL A 86 5.63 -6.27 7.60
CA VAL A 86 4.97 -7.08 6.57
C VAL A 86 4.92 -8.56 6.99
N LYS A 87 6.04 -9.10 7.47
CA LYS A 87 6.13 -10.49 7.96
C LYS A 87 5.28 -10.77 9.19
N GLY A 88 5.06 -9.75 10.02
CA GLY A 88 4.23 -9.85 11.22
C GLY A 88 2.75 -9.58 10.97
N ALA A 89 2.36 -9.27 9.73
CA ALA A 89 0.99 -8.92 9.41
C ALA A 89 0.03 -10.09 9.67
N PRO A 90 -1.24 -9.81 9.99
CA PRO A 90 -2.26 -10.84 10.14
C PRO A 90 -2.37 -11.76 8.92
N ASP A 91 -2.35 -13.07 9.14
CA ASP A 91 -2.62 -14.07 8.11
C ASP A 91 -3.95 -13.75 7.40
N ARG A 92 -3.91 -13.75 6.06
CA ARG A 92 -5.07 -13.47 5.22
C ARG A 92 -5.56 -14.74 4.54
N THR A 93 -6.88 -14.84 4.38
CA THR A 93 -7.51 -15.80 3.47
C THR A 93 -7.74 -15.14 2.12
N ASP A 94 -8.12 -15.89 1.08
CA ASP A 94 -8.47 -15.31 -0.23
C ASP A 94 -9.62 -14.29 -0.16
N SER A 95 -10.48 -14.39 0.87
CA SER A 95 -11.64 -13.55 1.10
C SER A 95 -11.44 -12.48 2.20
N TRP A 96 -10.19 -12.18 2.56
CA TRP A 96 -9.83 -11.22 3.63
C TRP A 96 -10.58 -9.88 3.53
N HIS A 97 -10.86 -9.40 2.32
CA HIS A 97 -11.53 -8.12 2.04
C HIS A 97 -13.00 -8.08 2.47
N THR A 98 -13.55 -9.21 2.94
CA THR A 98 -14.89 -9.31 3.53
C THR A 98 -14.86 -9.58 5.04
N ASP A 99 -13.67 -9.78 5.62
CA ASP A 99 -13.46 -10.08 7.02
C ASP A 99 -13.14 -8.79 7.80
N ARG A 100 -14.15 -8.23 8.48
CA ARG A 100 -14.02 -6.99 9.26
C ARG A 100 -13.08 -7.13 10.46
N ASP A 101 -12.93 -8.34 11.00
CA ASP A 101 -12.03 -8.60 12.14
C ASP A 101 -10.58 -8.67 11.66
N TRP A 102 -10.33 -9.26 10.49
CA TRP A 102 -9.04 -9.15 9.81
C TRP A 102 -8.70 -7.69 9.49
N GLU A 103 -9.63 -6.91 8.93
CA GLU A 103 -9.38 -5.49 8.61
C GLU A 103 -8.95 -4.72 9.87
N ARG A 104 -9.66 -4.92 11.00
CA ARG A 104 -9.33 -4.27 12.28
C ARG A 104 -7.93 -4.66 12.77
N ARG A 105 -7.61 -5.95 12.81
CA ARG A 105 -6.27 -6.44 13.23
C ARG A 105 -5.17 -5.89 12.34
N THR A 106 -5.41 -5.79 11.03
CA THR A 106 -4.44 -5.22 10.07
C THR A 106 -4.21 -3.73 10.33
N HIS A 107 -5.28 -2.97 10.57
CA HIS A 107 -5.17 -1.56 10.93
C HIS A 107 -4.45 -1.35 12.27
N ASP A 108 -4.77 -2.15 13.29
CA ASP A 108 -4.10 -2.12 14.59
C ASP A 108 -2.60 -2.46 14.45
N HIS A 109 -2.28 -3.52 13.69
CA HIS A 109 -0.91 -3.97 13.43
C HIS A 109 -0.05 -2.88 12.79
N TYR A 110 -0.57 -2.22 11.76
CA TYR A 110 0.15 -1.12 11.12
C TYR A 110 0.03 0.20 11.90
N GLY A 111 -0.82 0.30 12.93
CA GLY A 111 -1.14 1.57 13.59
C GLY A 111 -1.75 2.59 12.61
N ALA A 112 -2.66 2.12 11.75
CA ALA A 112 -3.35 2.92 10.74
C ALA A 112 -4.81 3.19 11.17
N PRO A 113 -5.35 4.40 10.94
CA PRO A 113 -6.75 4.69 11.20
C PRO A 113 -7.67 3.83 10.33
N LEU A 114 -8.82 3.42 10.86
CA LEU A 114 -9.81 2.64 10.12
C LEU A 114 -10.43 3.51 9.00
N TYR A 115 -10.36 3.04 7.75
CA TYR A 115 -10.84 3.83 6.60
C TYR A 115 -12.36 4.08 6.62
N TRP A 116 -13.11 3.22 7.30
CA TRP A 116 -14.57 3.24 7.37
C TRP A 116 -15.15 4.14 8.46
N LEU A 117 -14.29 4.78 9.25
CA LEU A 117 -14.70 5.81 10.22
C LEU A 117 -14.80 7.20 9.57
#